data_AF-A0A973X8U4-F1
#
_entry.id   AF-A0A973X8U4-F1
#
_cell.length_a   1.000
_cell.length_b   1.000
_cell.length_c   1.000
_cell.angle_alpha   90.00
_cell.angle_beta   90.00
_cell.angle_gamma   90.00
#
_symmetry.space_group_name_H-M   'P 1'
#
loop_
_entity.id
_entity.type
_entity.pdbx_description
1 polymer ?
#
loop_
_entity_poly.entity_id
_entity_poly.type
_entity_poly.pdbx_seq_one_letter_code
_entity_poly.pdbx_strand_id
1 'polypeptide(L)'
;MVRTAECRHLDDPARIPVKGERRVRHVLQSPLPAPARSRSPLPDSRDWSVERLEQYHDAIAATAERYGLDTYPNQLEIITAEQMMDAYASVGMPVNYRHWSYGKEFISTEKNYKRGHMGLAYEIVINSNPCVSYLMEENTMAMQALVIAHAAYGHNSFFKGNYLFR
;
A
#
# COMPACT_ATOMS: atom_id res chain seq x y z
N MET A 1 -23.86 39.82 19.34
CA MET A 1 -24.24 38.95 18.21
C MET A 1 -23.03 38.10 17.86
N VAL A 2 -22.86 36.96 18.54
CA VAL A 2 -21.70 36.07 18.38
C VAL A 2 -22.22 34.65 18.33
N ARG A 3 -21.96 33.95 17.22
CA ARG A 3 -21.69 32.51 17.21
C ARG A 3 -20.64 32.24 16.13
N THR A 4 -19.40 32.17 16.58
CA THR A 4 -18.27 31.55 15.89
C THR A 4 -18.32 30.03 16.06
N ALA A 5 -17.77 29.34 15.04
CA ALA A 5 -17.24 27.98 15.03
C ALA A 5 -18.24 26.80 15.03
N GLU A 6 -18.12 25.94 14.00
CA GLU A 6 -18.01 24.46 14.06
C GLU A 6 -18.44 23.83 12.72
N CYS A 7 -17.56 23.85 11.72
CA CYS A 7 -17.76 23.03 10.51
C CYS A 7 -16.40 22.63 9.90
N ARG A 8 -15.50 22.08 10.73
CA ARG A 8 -14.19 21.57 10.26
C ARG A 8 -13.80 20.19 10.82
N HIS A 9 -14.68 19.51 11.56
CA HIS A 9 -14.31 18.27 12.29
C HIS A 9 -15.08 17.01 11.87
N LEU A 10 -15.99 17.08 10.89
CA LEU A 10 -16.72 15.90 10.38
C LEU A 10 -16.03 15.25 9.18
N ASP A 11 -15.18 15.98 8.46
CA ASP A 11 -14.52 15.53 7.22
C ASP A 11 -13.02 15.24 7.42
N ASP A 12 -12.61 14.85 8.64
CA ASP A 12 -11.23 14.39 8.85
C ASP A 12 -11.08 12.95 8.34
N PRO A 13 -10.31 12.69 7.27
CA PRO A 13 -10.12 11.34 6.73
C PRO A 13 -9.38 10.40 7.69
N ALA A 14 -8.72 10.93 8.73
CA ALA A 14 -8.00 10.18 9.75
C ALA A 14 -8.82 9.93 11.04
N ARG A 15 -10.01 10.53 11.18
CA ARG A 15 -10.87 10.34 12.36
C ARG A 15 -11.47 8.93 12.38
N ILE A 16 -11.23 8.21 13.47
CA ILE A 16 -11.89 6.92 13.75
C ILE A 16 -13.35 7.20 14.12
N PRO A 17 -14.35 6.67 13.38
CA PRO A 17 -15.76 6.90 13.69
C PRO A 17 -16.14 6.32 15.05
N VAL A 18 -16.98 7.02 15.81
CA VAL A 18 -17.47 6.51 17.10
C VAL A 18 -18.42 5.34 16.84
N LYS A 19 -18.42 4.33 17.73
CA LYS A 19 -19.23 3.11 17.59
C LYS A 19 -20.71 3.45 17.33
N GLY A 20 -21.17 3.21 16.11
CA GLY A 20 -22.54 3.51 15.65
C GLY A 20 -22.64 4.54 14.51
N GLU A 21 -21.59 5.33 14.26
CA GLU A 21 -21.52 6.23 13.10
C GLU A 21 -21.28 5.40 11.82
N ARG A 22 -22.32 5.24 10.99
CA ARG A 22 -22.13 4.78 9.60
C ARG A 22 -21.54 5.94 8.81
N ARG A 23 -20.29 5.81 8.38
CA ARG A 23 -19.69 6.70 7.38
C ARG A 23 -20.58 6.64 6.13
N VAL A 24 -21.23 7.75 5.78
CA VAL A 24 -22.01 7.85 4.54
C VAL A 24 -20.99 7.85 3.41
N ARG A 25 -20.79 6.69 2.77
CA ARG A 25 -19.86 6.58 1.64
C ARG A 25 -20.53 7.15 0.40
N HIS A 26 -19.99 8.25 -0.11
CA HIS A 26 -20.34 8.73 -1.43
C HIS A 26 -19.62 7.89 -2.48
N VAL A 27 -20.20 6.75 -2.85
CA VAL A 27 -19.65 5.87 -3.89
C VAL A 27 -19.88 6.54 -5.25
N LEU A 28 -18.79 6.77 -5.99
CA LEU A 28 -18.90 7.28 -7.36
C LEU A 28 -19.60 6.24 -8.25
N GLN A 29 -20.64 6.66 -8.97
CA GLN A 29 -21.33 5.82 -9.96
C GLN A 29 -20.53 5.69 -11.27
N SER A 30 -19.59 6.61 -11.50
CA SER A 30 -18.68 6.61 -12.65
C SER A 30 -17.40 7.35 -12.26
N PRO A 31 -16.24 7.02 -12.86
CA PRO A 31 -15.01 7.74 -12.58
C PRO A 31 -15.15 9.22 -12.93
N LEU A 32 -14.47 10.09 -12.16
CA LEU A 32 -14.38 11.52 -12.46
C LEU A 32 -13.82 11.74 -13.88
N PRO A 33 -14.07 12.90 -14.51
CA PRO A 33 -13.51 13.22 -15.82
C PRO A 33 -11.99 13.03 -15.83
N ALA A 34 -11.46 12.38 -16.87
CA ALA A 34 -10.01 12.23 -17.00
C ALA A 34 -9.37 13.60 -17.28
N PRO A 35 -8.20 13.90 -16.69
CA PRO A 35 -7.45 15.09 -17.06
C PRO A 35 -7.02 15.01 -18.54
N ALA A 36 -6.63 16.16 -19.10
CA ALA A 36 -6.06 16.19 -20.44
C ALA A 36 -4.86 15.22 -20.52
N ARG A 37 -4.82 14.41 -21.58
CA ARG A 37 -3.76 13.42 -21.77
C ARG A 37 -2.40 14.11 -21.81
N SER A 38 -1.45 13.66 -20.98
CA SER A 38 -0.08 14.17 -21.00
C SER A 38 0.54 14.03 -22.39
N ARG A 39 1.38 15.01 -22.78
CA ARG A 39 2.10 15.01 -24.07
C ARG A 39 3.26 14.02 -24.08
N SER A 40 3.78 13.65 -22.92
CA SER A 40 4.86 12.67 -22.76
C SER A 40 4.40 11.50 -21.88
N PRO A 41 4.76 10.26 -22.23
CA PRO A 41 4.53 9.09 -21.38
C PRO A 41 5.40 9.17 -20.11
N LEU A 42 5.06 8.35 -19.12
CA LEU A 42 5.94 8.12 -17.97
C LEU A 42 7.25 7.43 -18.43
N PRO A 43 8.37 7.62 -17.71
CA PRO A 43 9.63 6.97 -18.03
C PRO A 43 9.51 5.44 -18.05
N ASP A 44 9.96 4.79 -19.11
CA ASP A 44 9.80 3.34 -19.35
C ASP A 44 11.04 2.50 -19.01
N SER A 45 12.02 3.09 -18.32
CA SER A 45 13.25 2.40 -17.91
C SER A 45 12.95 1.24 -16.95
N ARG A 46 13.70 0.14 -17.09
CA ARG A 46 13.54 -1.04 -16.23
C ARG A 46 13.97 -0.78 -14.78
N ASP A 47 14.99 0.05 -14.61
CA ASP A 47 15.52 0.48 -13.31
C ASP A 47 14.62 1.55 -12.70
N TRP A 48 14.46 1.47 -11.37
CA TRP A 48 13.74 2.47 -10.59
C TRP A 48 14.71 3.49 -9.99
N SER A 49 14.21 4.69 -9.74
CA SER A 49 14.86 5.70 -8.91
C SER A 49 13.78 6.33 -8.02
N VAL A 50 14.16 6.98 -6.93
CA VAL A 50 13.19 7.59 -6.00
C VAL A 50 12.31 8.59 -6.75
N GLU A 51 12.89 9.40 -7.63
CA GLU A 51 12.17 10.42 -8.41
C GLU A 51 11.17 9.77 -9.39
N ARG A 52 11.50 8.61 -9.96
CA ARG A 52 10.58 7.87 -10.83
C ARG A 52 9.47 7.25 -10.02
N LEU A 53 9.79 6.71 -8.84
CA LEU A 53 8.82 6.10 -7.95
C LEU A 53 7.80 7.14 -7.48
N GLU A 54 8.24 8.35 -7.15
CA GLU A 54 7.37 9.50 -6.86
C GLU A 54 6.49 9.88 -8.06
N GLN A 55 7.06 10.00 -9.27
CA GLN A 55 6.28 10.31 -10.48
C GLN A 55 5.18 9.27 -10.76
N TYR A 56 5.50 7.99 -10.59
CA TYR A 56 4.54 6.91 -10.74
C TYR A 56 3.50 6.91 -9.63
N HIS A 57 3.93 7.13 -8.38
CA HIS A 57 3.03 7.26 -7.23
C HIS A 57 2.01 8.37 -7.45
N ASP A 58 2.43 9.56 -7.88
CA ASP A 58 1.54 10.70 -8.11
C ASP A 58 0.53 10.42 -9.23
N ALA A 59 0.97 9.80 -10.33
CA ALA A 59 0.09 9.41 -11.43
C ALA A 59 -0.95 8.35 -10.99
N ILE A 60 -0.54 7.39 -10.17
CA ILE A 60 -1.42 6.37 -9.59
C ILE A 60 -2.38 7.00 -8.58
N ALA A 61 -1.91 7.93 -7.74
CA ALA A 61 -2.71 8.65 -6.75
C ALA A 61 -3.85 9.43 -7.42
N ALA A 62 -3.52 10.22 -8.45
CA ALA A 62 -4.49 10.96 -9.24
C ALA A 62 -5.51 10.03 -9.92
N THR A 63 -5.05 8.85 -10.37
CA THR A 63 -5.94 7.83 -10.92
C THR A 63 -6.86 7.27 -9.83
N ALA A 64 -6.32 6.89 -8.67
CA ALA A 64 -7.11 6.36 -7.56
C ALA A 64 -8.19 7.34 -7.10
N GLU A 65 -7.85 8.63 -6.99
CA GLU A 65 -8.80 9.70 -6.68
C GLU A 65 -9.89 9.81 -7.75
N ARG A 66 -9.52 9.76 -9.04
CA ARG A 66 -10.47 9.76 -10.16
C ARG A 66 -11.49 8.62 -10.07
N TYR A 67 -11.06 7.45 -9.63
CA TYR A 67 -11.93 6.29 -9.42
C TYR A 67 -12.66 6.30 -8.06
N GLY A 68 -12.40 7.30 -7.20
CA GLY A 68 -13.08 7.46 -5.91
C GLY A 68 -12.62 6.45 -4.86
N LEU A 69 -11.38 5.97 -4.94
CA LEU A 69 -10.82 5.10 -3.91
C LEU A 69 -10.64 5.89 -2.60
N ASP A 70 -11.20 5.36 -1.52
CA ASP A 70 -11.05 5.89 -0.17
C ASP A 70 -9.97 5.09 0.55
N THR A 71 -8.76 5.63 0.63
CA THR A 71 -7.56 4.99 1.21
C THR A 71 -7.12 5.65 2.52
N TYR A 72 -6.39 4.94 3.37
CA TYR A 72 -5.57 5.56 4.41
C TYR A 72 -4.35 6.23 3.79
N PRO A 73 -3.69 7.18 4.49
CA PRO A 73 -2.42 7.73 4.03
C PRO A 73 -1.42 6.60 3.73
N ASN A 74 -0.79 6.64 2.57
CA ASN A 74 0.19 5.65 2.14
C ASN A 74 1.58 6.01 2.64
N GLN A 75 2.28 5.03 3.21
CA GLN A 75 3.68 5.09 3.56
C GLN A 75 4.40 3.99 2.75
N LEU A 76 5.21 4.42 1.79
CA LEU A 76 5.98 3.52 0.93
C LEU A 76 7.38 3.36 1.49
N GLU A 77 7.81 2.13 1.74
CA GLU A 77 9.15 1.82 2.24
C GLU A 77 9.83 0.82 1.31
N ILE A 78 11.05 1.15 0.86
CA ILE A 78 11.84 0.25 0.03
C ILE A 78 12.69 -0.60 0.96
N ILE A 79 12.63 -1.92 0.78
CA ILE A 79 13.33 -2.89 1.61
C ILE A 79 14.16 -3.85 0.77
N THR A 80 15.27 -4.30 1.34
CA THR A 80 16.10 -5.36 0.76
C THR A 80 15.41 -6.72 0.91
N ALA A 81 15.82 -7.72 0.13
CA ALA A 81 15.33 -9.09 0.31
C ALA A 81 15.55 -9.65 1.73
N GLU A 82 16.64 -9.26 2.41
CA GLU A 82 16.92 -9.64 3.80
C GLU A 82 15.86 -9.06 4.76
N GLN A 83 15.60 -7.77 4.63
CA GLN A 83 14.57 -7.08 5.42
C GLN A 83 13.17 -7.65 5.14
N MET A 84 12.90 -8.09 3.90
CA MET A 84 11.64 -8.76 3.58
C MET A 84 11.51 -10.09 4.33
N MET A 85 12.55 -10.91 4.37
CA MET A 85 12.54 -12.17 5.12
C MET A 85 12.34 -11.93 6.63
N ASP A 86 12.99 -10.91 7.19
CA ASP A 86 12.81 -10.51 8.59
C ASP A 86 11.39 -10.02 8.87
N ALA A 87 10.82 -9.22 7.97
CA ALA A 87 9.44 -8.75 8.06
C ALA A 87 8.44 -9.91 7.96
N TYR A 88 8.68 -10.91 7.10
CA TYR A 88 7.87 -12.12 7.03
C TYR A 88 7.90 -12.93 8.32
N ALA A 89 9.08 -13.09 8.92
CA ALA A 89 9.22 -13.78 10.20
C ALA A 89 8.54 -13.02 11.35
N SER A 90 8.52 -11.68 11.28
CA SER A 90 8.03 -10.81 12.36
C SER A 90 6.53 -10.48 12.26
N VAL A 91 6.01 -10.30 11.04
CA VAL A 91 4.64 -9.80 10.76
C VAL A 91 3.78 -10.87 10.06
N GLY A 92 4.39 -11.80 9.32
CA GLY A 92 3.74 -12.64 8.32
C GLY A 92 3.17 -13.99 8.77
N MET A 93 3.17 -14.34 10.06
CA MET A 93 2.56 -15.60 10.51
C MET A 93 1.41 -15.37 11.52
N PRO A 94 0.15 -15.73 11.17
CA PRO A 94 -1.01 -15.66 12.07
C PRO A 94 -0.88 -16.53 13.33
N VAL A 95 0.16 -17.36 13.42
CA VAL A 95 0.49 -18.15 14.60
C VAL A 95 1.96 -17.95 14.88
N ASN A 96 2.27 -17.40 16.05
CA ASN A 96 3.63 -17.20 16.54
C ASN A 96 4.30 -18.59 16.74
N TYR A 97 5.10 -19.07 15.78
CA TYR A 97 5.65 -20.44 15.81
C TYR A 97 6.91 -20.53 16.70
N ARG A 98 6.75 -21.05 17.92
CA ARG A 98 7.78 -21.08 18.98
C ARG A 98 8.89 -22.16 18.86
N HIS A 99 9.08 -22.84 17.73
CA HIS A 99 9.93 -24.06 17.69
C HIS A 99 11.18 -23.95 16.80
N TRP A 100 12.33 -24.48 17.27
CA TRP A 100 13.65 -24.36 16.62
C TRP A 100 13.75 -24.99 15.22
N SER A 101 12.79 -25.83 14.83
CA SER A 101 12.67 -26.41 13.50
C SER A 101 12.52 -25.36 12.39
N TYR A 102 11.99 -24.16 12.69
CA TYR A 102 11.82 -23.08 11.72
C TYR A 102 13.09 -22.28 11.43
N GLY A 103 14.10 -22.31 12.31
CA GLY A 103 15.43 -21.80 11.96
C GLY A 103 16.05 -22.58 10.80
N LYS A 104 15.74 -23.88 10.67
CA LYS A 104 16.15 -24.68 9.51
C LYS A 104 15.36 -24.31 8.24
N GLU A 105 14.10 -23.94 8.38
CA GLU A 105 13.25 -23.51 7.26
C GLU A 105 13.62 -22.11 6.78
N PHE A 106 13.94 -21.19 7.69
CA PHE A 106 14.58 -19.90 7.39
C PHE A 106 15.88 -20.08 6.62
N ILE A 107 16.79 -20.92 7.10
CA ILE A 107 18.05 -21.24 6.40
C ILE A 107 17.77 -21.90 5.04
N SER A 108 16.69 -22.67 4.90
CA SER A 108 16.28 -23.31 3.64
C SER A 108 15.76 -22.27 2.64
N THR A 109 14.87 -21.36 3.07
CA THR A 109 14.32 -20.27 2.26
C THR A 109 15.41 -19.26 1.88
N GLU A 110 16.28 -18.89 2.81
CA GLU A 110 17.45 -18.04 2.58
C GLU A 110 18.43 -18.70 1.59
N LYS A 111 18.73 -20.00 1.75
CA LYS A 111 19.58 -20.75 0.80
C LYS A 111 18.93 -20.89 -0.57
N ASN A 112 17.62 -21.10 -0.65
CA ASN A 112 16.91 -21.21 -1.92
C ASN A 112 16.90 -19.85 -2.63
N TYR A 113 16.66 -18.76 -1.90
CA TYR A 113 16.72 -17.40 -2.44
C TYR A 113 18.13 -17.03 -2.90
N LYS A 114 19.17 -17.28 -2.08
CA LYS A 114 20.59 -17.12 -2.47
C LYS A 114 21.00 -18.00 -3.65
N ARG A 115 20.31 -19.12 -3.89
CA ARG A 115 20.50 -20.00 -5.06
C ARG A 115 19.64 -19.62 -6.27
N GLY A 116 18.94 -18.48 -6.22
CA GLY A 116 18.17 -17.93 -7.34
C GLY A 116 16.75 -18.47 -7.48
N HIS A 117 16.20 -19.16 -6.46
CA HIS A 117 14.81 -19.57 -6.49
C HIS A 117 13.91 -18.37 -6.20
N MET A 118 13.05 -18.02 -7.15
CA MET A 118 12.02 -17.00 -6.99
C MET A 118 10.90 -17.52 -6.09
N GLY A 119 10.82 -17.02 -4.86
CA GLY A 119 9.77 -17.37 -3.90
C GLY A 119 9.47 -16.31 -2.84
N LEU A 120 10.08 -15.12 -2.95
CA LEU A 120 9.71 -13.97 -2.12
C LEU A 120 8.53 -13.22 -2.76
N ALA A 121 7.66 -12.63 -1.95
CA ALA A 121 6.60 -11.77 -2.45
C ALA A 121 7.18 -10.48 -3.02
N TYR A 122 6.47 -9.84 -3.95
CA TYR A 122 6.91 -8.57 -4.52
C TYR A 122 6.67 -7.40 -3.55
N GLU A 123 5.82 -7.62 -2.55
CA GLU A 123 5.40 -6.64 -1.55
C GLU A 123 4.98 -7.29 -0.23
N ILE A 124 5.07 -6.52 0.86
CA ILE A 124 4.32 -6.76 2.10
C ILE A 124 3.48 -5.51 2.37
N VAL A 125 2.21 -5.68 2.71
CA VAL A 125 1.33 -4.57 3.09
C VAL A 125 0.80 -4.75 4.49
N ILE A 126 1.02 -3.75 5.33
CA ILE A 126 0.37 -3.61 6.63
C ILE A 126 -0.78 -2.61 6.46
N ASN A 127 -2.00 -3.14 6.47
CA ASN A 127 -3.23 -2.35 6.32
C ASN A 127 -3.61 -1.65 7.65
N SER A 128 -2.75 -0.72 8.09
CA SER A 128 -2.95 0.16 9.25
C SER A 128 -3.31 1.59 8.82
N ASN A 129 -3.41 2.52 9.78
CA ASN A 129 -3.50 3.96 9.54
C ASN A 129 -2.28 4.66 10.16
N PRO A 130 -1.25 5.02 9.39
CA PRO A 130 -1.12 4.95 7.92
C PRO A 130 -0.96 3.51 7.40
N CYS A 131 -1.28 3.30 6.11
CA CYS A 131 -1.05 2.02 5.41
C CYS A 131 0.41 1.95 4.99
N VAL A 132 1.13 0.94 5.46
CA VAL A 132 2.55 0.76 5.17
C VAL A 132 2.69 -0.30 4.08
N SER A 133 3.30 0.08 2.96
CA SER A 133 3.58 -0.82 1.84
C SER A 133 5.09 -0.94 1.65
N TYR A 134 5.60 -2.14 1.85
CA TYR A 134 6.99 -2.50 1.65
C TYR A 134 7.21 -2.97 0.21
N LEU A 135 8.12 -2.30 -0.49
CA LEU A 135 8.49 -2.58 -1.87
C LEU A 135 9.88 -3.22 -1.91
N MET A 136 10.05 -4.34 -2.62
CA MET A 136 11.38 -4.93 -2.78
C MET A 136 12.27 -4.07 -3.68
N GLU A 137 13.53 -3.88 -3.30
CA GLU A 137 14.52 -3.13 -4.10
C GLU A 137 14.85 -3.82 -5.43
N GLU A 138 14.73 -5.15 -5.50
CA GLU A 138 15.02 -5.93 -6.71
C GLU A 138 13.88 -5.89 -7.74
N ASN A 139 12.73 -5.29 -7.39
CA ASN A 139 11.62 -5.13 -8.31
C ASN A 139 11.99 -4.18 -9.46
N THR A 140 11.60 -4.55 -10.68
CA THR A 140 11.65 -3.62 -11.83
C THR A 140 10.70 -2.44 -11.60
N MET A 141 10.92 -1.31 -12.29
CA MET A 141 10.03 -0.15 -12.19
C MET A 141 8.56 -0.51 -12.50
N ALA A 142 8.32 -1.40 -13.47
CA ALA A 142 6.97 -1.88 -13.77
C ALA A 142 6.34 -2.65 -12.60
N MET A 143 7.13 -3.44 -11.87
CA MET A 143 6.67 -4.16 -10.68
C MET A 143 6.42 -3.19 -9.52
N GLN A 144 7.27 -2.18 -9.31
CA GLN A 144 7.02 -1.14 -8.32
C GLN A 144 5.69 -0.43 -8.60
N ALA A 145 5.45 -0.03 -9.86
CA ALA A 145 4.21 0.59 -10.26
C ALA A 145 2.98 -0.31 -10.02
N LEU A 146 3.11 -1.61 -10.34
CA LEU A 146 2.05 -2.59 -10.08
C LEU A 146 1.75 -2.71 -8.58
N VAL A 147 2.77 -2.87 -7.74
CA VAL A 147 2.64 -2.97 -6.28
C VAL A 147 1.99 -1.73 -5.69
N ILE A 148 2.40 -0.53 -6.12
CA ILE A 148 1.79 0.73 -5.65
C ILE A 148 0.30 0.76 -6.02
N ALA A 149 -0.04 0.50 -7.29
CA ALA A 149 -1.43 0.52 -7.73
C ALA A 149 -2.29 -0.57 -7.05
N HIS A 150 -1.78 -1.79 -7.01
CA HIS A 150 -2.48 -2.97 -6.49
C HIS A 150 -2.62 -2.91 -4.97
N ALA A 151 -1.50 -2.73 -4.27
CA ALA A 151 -1.39 -2.94 -2.84
C ALA A 151 -1.58 -1.61 -2.07
N ALA A 152 -0.82 -0.57 -2.42
CA ALA A 152 -0.90 0.71 -1.71
C ALA A 152 -2.24 1.43 -1.94
N TYR A 153 -2.88 1.27 -3.11
CA TYR A 153 -4.20 1.85 -3.37
C TYR A 153 -5.34 0.83 -3.36
N GLY A 154 -5.21 -0.29 -4.06
CA GLY A 154 -6.26 -1.29 -4.18
C GLY A 154 -6.59 -1.99 -2.86
N HIS A 155 -5.61 -2.68 -2.25
CA HIS A 155 -5.80 -3.32 -0.94
C HIS A 155 -6.19 -2.28 0.11
N ASN A 156 -5.46 -1.17 0.21
CA ASN A 156 -5.77 -0.11 1.16
C ASN A 156 -7.23 0.37 1.09
N SER A 157 -7.75 0.66 -0.11
CA SER A 157 -9.13 1.09 -0.28
C SER A 157 -10.14 0.02 0.11
N PHE A 158 -9.83 -1.25 -0.17
CA PHE A 158 -10.66 -2.38 0.20
C PHE A 158 -10.69 -2.57 1.73
N PHE A 159 -9.53 -2.59 2.39
CA PHE A 159 -9.38 -2.77 3.83
C PHE A 159 -10.07 -1.63 4.61
N LYS A 160 -9.84 -0.37 4.23
CA LYS A 160 -10.52 0.78 4.86
C LYS A 160 -12.04 0.72 4.72
N GLY A 161 -12.51 0.18 3.60
CA GLY A 161 -13.92 0.11 3.27
C GLY A 161 -14.70 -1.04 3.89
N ASN A 162 -14.00 -2.06 4.36
CA ASN A 162 -14.62 -3.29 4.78
C ASN A 162 -14.75 -3.34 6.30
N TYR A 163 -16.00 -3.46 6.77
CA TYR A 163 -16.34 -3.49 8.19
C TYR A 163 -15.67 -4.64 8.95
N LEU A 164 -15.35 -5.75 8.28
CA LEU A 164 -14.71 -6.92 8.89
C LEU A 164 -13.22 -6.71 9.22
N PHE A 165 -12.62 -5.62 8.73
CA PHE A 165 -11.20 -5.30 8.93
C PHE A 165 -10.98 -4.01 9.73
N ARG A 166 -11.99 -3.58 10.51
CA ARG A 166 -11.90 -2.44 11.42
C ARG A 166 -11.50 -2.84 12.84
#